data_AF-A0AAQ3GQK0-F1
#
_entry.id   AF-A0AAQ3GQK0-F1
#
_cell.length_a   1.000
_cell.length_b   1.000
_cell.length_c   1.000
_cell.angle_alpha   90.00
_cell.angle_beta   90.00
_cell.angle_gamma   90.00
#
_symmetry.space_group_name_H-M   'P 1'
#
loop_
_entity.id
_entity.type
_entity.pdbx_description
1 polymer ?
#
loop_
_entity_poly.entity_id
_entity_poly.type
_entity_poly.pdbx_seq_one_letter_code
_entity_poly.pdbx_strand_id
1 'polypeptide(L)' 'MTRDELKEQIDKLMREYADEEIDGATYSQRMKELTTTAQNENDD' A
#
# COMPACT_ATOMS: atom_id res chain seq x y z
N MET A 1 0.47 10.68 6.87
CA MET A 1 -0.58 10.22 5.95
C MET A 1 -1.86 10.05 6.71
N THR A 2 -2.96 10.51 6.14
CA THR A 2 -4.30 10.30 6.70
C THR A 2 -4.80 8.89 6.37
N ARG A 3 -5.77 8.40 7.13
CA ARG A 3 -6.36 7.08 6.91
C ARG A 3 -6.99 6.93 5.51
N ASP A 4 -7.44 8.03 4.92
CA ASP A 4 -8.05 8.05 3.59
C ASP A 4 -6.99 7.95 2.49
N GLU A 5 -5.86 8.68 2.62
CA GLU A 5 -4.72 8.54 1.70
C GLU A 5 -4.10 7.13 1.73
N LEU A 6 -4.10 6.48 2.90
CA LEU A 6 -3.64 5.09 3.01
C LEU A 6 -4.57 4.15 2.25
N LYS A 7 -5.89 4.31 2.40
CA LYS A 7 -6.87 3.50 1.66
C LYS A 7 -6.73 3.68 0.16
N GLU A 8 -6.55 4.91 -0.30
CA GLU A 8 -6.44 5.20 -1.74
C GLU A 8 -5.19 4.55 -2.36
N GLN A 9 -4.07 4.54 -1.63
CA GLN A 9 -2.85 3.84 -2.05
C GLN A 9 -3.01 2.32 -2.07
N ILE A 10 -3.70 1.75 -1.06
CA ILE A 10 -4.00 0.31 -1.01
C ILE A 10 -4.94 -0.09 -2.16
N ASP A 11 -5.98 0.70 -2.43
CA ASP A 11 -6.94 0.44 -3.52
C ASP A 11 -6.24 0.48 -4.89
N LYS A 12 -5.35 1.45 -5.10
CA LYS A 12 -4.53 1.52 -6.31
C LYS A 12 -3.64 0.29 -6.46
N LEU A 13 -2.96 -0.11 -5.39
CA LEU A 13 -2.08 -1.28 -5.38
C LEU A 13 -2.84 -2.58 -5.65
N MET A 14 -4.06 -2.71 -5.12
CA MET A 14 -4.97 -3.83 -5.41
C MET A 14 -5.38 -3.86 -6.88
N ARG A 15 -5.64 -2.70 -7.48
CA ARG A 15 -5.98 -2.61 -8.90
C ARG A 15 -4.78 -2.99 -9.79
N GLU A 16 -3.57 -2.50 -9.49
CA GLU A 16 -2.35 -2.89 -10.22
C GLU A 16 -2.11 -4.41 -10.15
N TYR A 17 -2.43 -5.05 -9.02
CA TYR A 17 -2.36 -6.50 -8.88
C TYR A 17 -3.45 -7.23 -9.67
N ALA A 18 -4.69 -6.71 -9.65
CA ALA A 18 -5.82 -7.29 -10.38
C ALA A 18 -5.67 -7.17 -11.90
N ASP A 19 -5.04 -6.09 -12.36
CA ASP A 19 -4.72 -5.84 -13.77
C ASP A 19 -3.44 -6.59 -14.21
N GLU A 20 -2.85 -7.42 -13.33
CA GLU A 20 -1.59 -8.16 -13.53
C GLU A 20 -0.38 -7.27 -13.89
N GLU A 21 -0.45 -5.96 -13.61
CA GLU A 21 0.67 -5.03 -13.82
C GLU A 21 1.81 -5.28 -12.83
N ILE A 22 1.48 -5.83 -11.66
CA ILE A 22 2.45 -6.24 -10.64
C ILE A 22 2.23 -7.70 -10.24
N ASP A 23 3.32 -8.40 -9.95
CA ASP A 23 3.24 -9.74 -9.39
C ASP A 23 2.88 -9.72 -7.89
N GLY A 24 2.45 -10.88 -7.38
CA GLY A 24 2.08 -11.01 -5.97
C GLY A 24 3.23 -10.74 -4.99
N ALA A 25 4.47 -10.90 -5.43
CA ALA A 25 5.66 -10.58 -4.62
C ALA A 25 5.81 -9.06 -4.45
N THR A 26 5.63 -8.31 -5.54
CA THR A 26 5.67 -6.85 -5.60
C THR A 26 4.51 -6.25 -4.81
N TYR A 27 3.30 -6.80 -4.95
CA TYR A 27 2.15 -6.43 -4.12
C TYR A 27 2.46 -6.57 -2.63
N SER A 28 2.99 -7.73 -2.23
CA SER A 28 3.32 -8.02 -0.83
C SER A 28 4.40 -7.10 -0.27
N GLN A 29 5.42 -6.77 -1.07
CA GLN A 29 6.48 -5.84 -0.68
C GLN A 29 5.93 -4.42 -0.50
N ARG A 30 5.16 -3.90 -1.47
CA ARG A 30 4.58 -2.56 -1.39
C ARG A 30 3.57 -2.42 -0.26
N MET A 31 2.77 -3.45 0.02
CA MET A 31 1.88 -3.44 1.19
C MET A 31 2.66 -3.32 2.49
N LYS A 32 3.78 -4.04 2.63
CA LYS A 32 4.63 -3.95 3.81
C LYS A 32 5.18 -2.54 3.99
N GLU A 33 5.64 -1.91 2.92
CA GLU A 33 6.13 -0.53 2.93
C GLU A 33 5.03 0.46 3.31
N LEU A 34 3.85 0.38 2.68
CA LEU A 34 2.69 1.23 3.00
C LEU A 34 2.29 1.14 4.47
N THR A 35 2.24 -0.09 5.01
CA THR A 35 1.87 -0.30 6.41
C THR A 35 2.94 0.24 7.36
N THR A 36 4.22 0.06 7.02
CA THR A 36 5.35 0.56 7.84
C THR A 36 5.38 2.09 7.86
N THR A 37 5.19 2.74 6.70
CA THR A 37 5.12 4.20 6.60
C THR A 37 3.94 4.75 7.38
N ALA A 38 2.75 4.14 7.25
CA ALA A 38 1.57 4.56 7.99
C ALA A 38 1.71 4.39 9.51
N GLN A 39 2.48 3.40 9.97
CA GLN A 39 2.80 3.24 11.38
C GLN A 39 3.78 4.32 11.86
N ASN A 40 4.87 4.56 11.13
CA ASN A 40 5.85 5.58 11.49
C ASN A 40 5.23 6.99 11.54
N GLU A 41 4.28 7.32 10.65
CA GLU A 41 3.60 8.61 10.68
C GLU A 41 2.56 8.77 11.80
N ASN A 42 2.25 7.72 12.56
CA ASN A 42 1.43 7.81 13.77
C ASN A 42 2.27 7.86 15.06
N ASP A 43 3.58 7.61 14.98
CA ASP A 43 4.52 7.63 16.11
C ASP A 43 5.26 8.99 16.27
N ASP A 44 4.98 9.98 15.40
CA ASP A 44 5.42 11.39 15.46
C ASP A 44 4.25 12.33 15.87
#